data_AF-A0A2S1R5I8-F1
#
_entry.id   AF-A0A2S1R5I8-F1
#
_cell.length_a   1.000
_cell.length_b   1.000
_cell.length_c   1.000
_cell.angle_alpha   90.00
_cell.angle_beta   90.00
_cell.angle_gamma   90.00
#
_symmetry.space_group_name_H-M   'P 1'
#
loop_
_entity.id
_entity.type
_entity.pdbx_description
1 polymer ?
#
loop_
_entity_poly.entity_id
_entity_poly.type
_entity_poly.pdbx_seq_one_letter_code
_entity_poly.pdbx_strand_id
1 'polypeptide(L)'
;MRTRHRRFAAAAALTAAASLALVGCGTDTSTDAPATNPTTTAGSSPAAQAQNLSPEETEAADPTAGPADSAPKSETPDAAAGRAELVVSEIRMGDYQGEDRVVFELDGRGVPSYSVDYVDAPAQQGSGFPVEVQGDSFLQVMIGGQILPTETGMEEVPVGTVTGDEATGVAGVAFAGQFEGQAQAVIGLEGTDRAFSAFLLQNPTRLVVDIER
;
A
#
# COMPACT_ATOMS: atom_id res chain seq x y z
N MET A 1 -31.09 -6.10 47.95
CA MET A 1 -29.67 -6.48 48.13
C MET A 1 -28.85 -5.29 47.61
N ARG A 2 -28.57 -4.22 48.39
CA ARG A 2 -27.39 -4.03 49.29
C ARG A 2 -26.11 -4.61 48.67
N THR A 3 -25.01 -3.91 48.42
CA THR A 3 -24.43 -2.65 48.98
C THR A 3 -23.20 -2.31 48.12
N ARG A 4 -23.04 -1.09 47.62
CA ARG A 4 -22.09 -0.04 48.08
C ARG A 4 -20.62 -0.49 48.26
N HIS A 5 -19.71 0.15 47.52
CA HIS A 5 -18.43 0.57 48.11
C HIS A 5 -18.19 2.07 47.88
N ARG A 6 -18.02 2.76 49.02
CA ARG A 6 -17.84 4.20 49.17
C ARG A 6 -16.35 4.56 49.01
N ARG A 7 -16.15 5.75 48.45
CA ARG A 7 -14.92 6.55 48.48
C ARG A 7 -14.48 6.83 49.94
N PHE A 8 -13.18 6.79 50.19
CA PHE A 8 -12.54 7.49 51.30
C PHE A 8 -11.32 8.26 50.80
N ALA A 9 -11.22 9.50 51.28
CA ALA A 9 -10.20 10.48 50.98
C ALA A 9 -9.27 10.67 52.19
N ALA A 10 -8.33 11.63 52.06
CA ALA A 10 -7.38 12.20 53.03
C ALA A 10 -5.98 11.52 53.00
N ALA A 11 -4.91 12.18 52.53
CA ALA A 11 -4.22 13.41 52.97
C ALA A 11 -3.21 13.17 54.11
N ALA A 12 -1.93 13.50 53.87
CA ALA A 12 -1.04 14.25 54.78
C ALA A 12 0.40 14.32 54.22
N ALA A 13 1.09 15.39 54.62
CA ALA A 13 2.32 15.97 54.07
C ALA A 13 3.57 15.76 54.98
N LEU A 14 4.63 16.53 54.69
CA LEU A 14 5.91 16.79 55.40
C LEU A 14 7.08 15.86 55.02
N THR A 15 8.26 16.31 54.57
CA THR A 15 9.26 17.23 55.18
C THR A 15 10.33 17.57 54.10
N ALA A 16 10.69 18.83 53.83
CA ALA A 16 11.72 19.70 54.44
C ALA A 16 13.21 19.41 54.08
N ALA A 17 13.72 20.24 53.16
CA ALA A 17 15.04 20.90 53.01
C ALA A 17 16.34 20.25 53.54
N ALA A 18 17.36 20.18 52.66
CA ALA A 18 18.73 20.63 52.96
C ALA A 18 19.52 20.88 51.65
N SER A 19 19.86 22.13 51.42
CA SER A 19 20.74 22.62 50.36
C SER A 19 22.21 22.53 50.80
N LEU A 20 23.07 21.89 49.99
CA LEU A 20 24.52 22.09 50.01
C LEU A 20 24.96 22.66 48.66
N ALA A 21 25.35 23.92 48.66
CA ALA A 21 26.08 24.54 47.56
C ALA A 21 27.58 24.35 47.81
N LEU A 22 28.29 23.74 46.87
CA LEU A 22 29.73 23.96 46.71
C LEU A 22 29.96 24.60 45.34
N VAL A 23 30.34 25.88 45.38
CA VAL A 23 30.96 26.62 44.30
C VAL A 23 32.40 26.14 44.16
N GLY A 24 32.78 25.71 42.96
CA GLY A 24 34.15 25.49 42.54
C GLY A 24 34.33 26.02 41.12
N CYS A 25 34.98 27.18 41.00
CA CYS A 25 35.36 27.77 39.72
C CYS A 25 36.70 27.20 39.23
N GLY A 26 36.82 27.04 37.91
CA GLY A 26 38.08 27.17 37.19
C GLY A 26 38.57 25.88 36.55
N THR A 27 38.44 25.73 35.22
CA THR A 27 39.43 26.20 34.23
C THR A 27 39.05 25.68 32.85
N ASP A 28 39.33 26.51 31.85
CA ASP A 28 38.94 26.37 30.46
C ASP A 28 39.39 25.06 29.81
N THR A 29 38.44 24.36 29.19
CA THR A 29 38.68 23.60 27.95
C THR A 29 37.43 23.70 27.10
N SER A 30 37.47 24.60 26.11
CA SER A 30 36.58 24.56 24.96
C SER A 30 36.74 23.20 24.28
N THR A 31 35.73 22.34 24.41
CA THR A 31 35.50 21.26 23.46
C THR A 31 34.17 21.55 22.82
N ASP A 32 34.25 22.19 21.66
CA ASP A 32 33.18 22.30 20.69
C ASP A 32 32.73 20.89 20.33
N ALA A 33 31.61 20.45 20.91
CA ALA A 33 30.95 19.24 20.49
C ALA A 33 30.01 19.63 19.35
N PRO A 34 30.18 19.11 18.13
CA PRO A 34 29.20 19.36 17.09
C PRO A 34 27.90 18.68 17.53
N ALA A 35 26.85 19.48 17.68
CA ALA A 35 25.49 18.98 17.75
C ALA A 35 25.19 18.31 16.41
N THR A 36 25.41 16.99 16.33
CA THR A 36 24.87 16.16 15.25
C THR A 36 23.35 16.14 15.43
N ASN A 37 22.68 17.12 14.82
CA ASN A 37 21.28 16.97 14.46
C ASN A 37 21.18 15.71 13.59
N PRO A 38 20.37 14.70 13.93
CA PRO A 38 19.93 13.76 12.92
C PRO A 38 18.99 14.55 12.00
N THR A 39 19.54 15.10 10.93
CA THR A 39 18.76 15.29 9.71
C THR A 39 18.44 13.88 9.22
N THR A 40 17.31 13.33 9.67
CA THR A 40 16.67 12.27 8.92
C THR A 40 16.23 12.90 7.61
N THR A 41 17.09 12.74 6.60
CA THR A 41 16.70 12.82 5.21
C THR A 41 15.49 11.90 5.07
N ALA A 42 14.30 12.49 4.98
CA ALA A 42 13.18 11.79 4.37
C ALA A 42 13.66 11.45 2.97
N GLY A 43 14.09 10.20 2.77
CA GLY A 43 14.40 9.70 1.45
C GLY A 43 13.11 9.78 0.67
N SER A 44 13.01 10.76 -0.23
CA SER A 44 12.12 10.64 -1.36
C SER A 44 12.54 9.37 -2.07
N SER A 45 11.78 8.29 -1.87
CA SER A 45 11.86 7.15 -2.76
C SER A 45 11.67 7.71 -4.18
N PRO A 46 12.54 7.37 -5.15
CA PRO A 46 12.28 7.74 -6.52
C PRO A 46 10.88 7.21 -6.86
N ALA A 47 9.97 8.09 -7.29
CA ALA A 47 8.74 7.62 -7.90
C ALA A 47 9.18 6.70 -9.04
N ALA A 48 8.91 5.40 -8.91
CA ALA A 48 9.20 4.47 -9.98
C ALA A 48 8.23 4.82 -11.10
N GLN A 49 8.73 5.03 -12.32
CA GLN A 49 7.82 5.10 -13.45
C GLN A 49 7.25 3.70 -13.66
N ALA A 50 5.94 3.64 -13.91
CA ALA A 50 5.32 2.43 -14.40
C ALA A 50 6.00 2.02 -15.69
N GLN A 51 6.16 0.72 -15.91
CA GLN A 51 6.47 0.27 -17.25
C GLN A 51 5.23 0.46 -18.14
N ASN A 52 5.47 0.75 -19.43
CA ASN A 52 4.38 0.84 -20.40
C ASN A 52 3.72 -0.54 -20.58
N LEU A 53 2.47 -0.54 -21.03
CA LEU A 53 1.75 -1.76 -21.39
C LEU A 53 2.53 -2.55 -22.47
N SER A 54 2.58 -3.86 -22.29
CA SER A 54 3.10 -4.79 -23.30
C SER A 54 2.13 -4.92 -24.47
N PRO A 55 2.57 -5.21 -25.72
CA PRO A 55 1.66 -5.36 -26.87
C PRO A 55 0.54 -6.37 -26.64
N GLU A 56 0.82 -7.46 -25.92
CA GLU A 56 -0.19 -8.46 -25.56
C GLU A 56 -1.30 -7.87 -24.67
N GLU A 57 -0.95 -6.91 -23.81
CA GLU A 57 -1.90 -6.22 -22.93
C GLU A 57 -2.67 -5.14 -23.67
N THR A 58 -2.21 -4.69 -24.83
CA THR A 58 -2.98 -3.78 -25.70
C THR A 58 -3.98 -4.53 -26.57
N GLU A 59 -3.74 -5.82 -26.84
CA GLU A 59 -4.64 -6.66 -27.67
C GLU A 59 -5.55 -7.58 -26.83
N ALA A 60 -5.14 -7.94 -25.61
CA ALA A 60 -5.92 -8.79 -24.73
C ALA A 60 -7.13 -8.03 -24.17
N ALA A 61 -8.29 -8.28 -24.76
CA ALA A 61 -9.58 -7.90 -24.21
C ALA A 61 -10.23 -9.11 -23.52
N ASP A 62 -10.85 -8.90 -22.37
CA ASP A 62 -11.91 -9.81 -21.94
C ASP A 62 -13.10 -9.58 -22.89
N PRO A 63 -13.54 -10.59 -23.66
CA PRO A 63 -14.66 -10.45 -24.59
C PRO A 63 -16.00 -10.10 -23.91
N THR A 64 -16.03 -10.03 -22.59
CA THR A 64 -17.20 -9.75 -21.75
C THR A 64 -17.13 -8.42 -20.99
N ALA A 65 -15.99 -7.73 -20.95
CA ALA A 65 -15.72 -6.72 -19.90
C ALA A 65 -15.09 -5.42 -20.41
N GLY A 66 -15.89 -4.56 -21.03
CA GLY A 66 -15.68 -3.12 -20.85
C GLY A 66 -16.04 -2.71 -19.41
N PRO A 67 -15.54 -1.58 -18.88
CA PRO A 67 -16.00 -1.00 -17.62
C PRO A 67 -17.52 -0.84 -17.64
N ALA A 68 -18.21 -1.56 -16.75
CA ALA A 68 -19.67 -1.64 -16.77
C ALA A 68 -20.34 -0.77 -15.68
N ASP A 69 -19.70 -0.68 -14.52
CA ASP A 69 -20.14 0.07 -13.35
C ASP A 69 -18.99 0.25 -12.36
N SER A 70 -19.21 1.01 -11.29
CA SER A 70 -18.24 1.25 -10.21
C SER A 70 -18.39 0.28 -9.01
N ALA A 71 -19.16 -0.81 -9.16
CA ALA A 71 -19.39 -1.75 -8.07
C ALA A 71 -18.17 -2.67 -7.84
N PRO A 72 -17.96 -3.16 -6.60
CA PRO A 72 -16.82 -4.00 -6.26
C PRO A 72 -16.68 -5.21 -7.21
N LYS A 73 -15.44 -5.55 -7.58
CA LYS A 73 -15.10 -6.76 -8.36
C LYS A 73 -14.30 -7.70 -7.51
N SER A 74 -14.62 -8.99 -7.54
CA SER A 74 -13.86 -9.99 -6.81
C SER A 74 -13.97 -11.35 -7.49
N GLU A 75 -12.88 -12.11 -7.43
CA GLU A 75 -12.85 -13.49 -7.86
C GLU A 75 -12.08 -14.32 -6.82
N THR A 76 -12.58 -15.52 -6.55
CA THR A 76 -11.89 -16.51 -5.75
C THR A 76 -11.70 -17.76 -6.60
N PRO A 77 -10.50 -18.35 -6.65
CA PRO A 77 -10.26 -19.59 -7.38
C PRO A 77 -11.20 -20.71 -6.92
N ASP A 78 -11.47 -21.65 -7.81
CA ASP A 78 -12.18 -22.88 -7.47
C ASP A 78 -11.50 -23.59 -6.28
N ALA A 79 -12.27 -24.22 -5.39
CA ALA A 79 -11.73 -24.94 -4.25
C ALA A 79 -10.79 -26.11 -4.63
N ALA A 80 -10.92 -26.63 -5.87
CA ALA A 80 -10.02 -27.61 -6.45
C ALA A 80 -8.72 -27.00 -7.01
N ALA A 81 -8.67 -25.68 -7.19
CA ALA A 81 -7.43 -24.99 -7.51
C ALA A 81 -6.47 -25.16 -6.32
N GLY A 82 -5.25 -25.63 -6.63
CA GLY A 82 -4.21 -25.77 -5.62
C GLY A 82 -3.85 -24.43 -4.97
N ARG A 83 -3.04 -24.47 -3.90
CA ARG A 83 -2.52 -23.26 -3.27
C ARG A 83 -1.68 -22.46 -4.28
N ALA A 84 -1.99 -21.18 -4.39
CA ALA A 84 -1.17 -20.24 -5.13
C ALA A 84 0.06 -19.83 -4.30
N GLU A 85 1.17 -19.64 -5.01
CA GLU A 85 2.46 -19.18 -4.50
C GLU A 85 2.94 -18.13 -5.51
N LEU A 86 2.46 -16.89 -5.34
CA LEU A 86 2.66 -15.79 -6.27
C LEU A 86 3.38 -14.60 -5.61
N VAL A 87 4.05 -13.79 -6.42
CA VAL A 87 4.64 -12.50 -6.03
C VAL A 87 4.26 -11.46 -7.08
N VAL A 88 3.84 -10.27 -6.67
CA VAL A 88 3.65 -9.14 -7.60
C VAL A 88 5.01 -8.68 -8.09
N SER A 89 5.39 -9.10 -9.29
CA SER A 89 6.73 -8.83 -9.85
C SER A 89 6.79 -7.48 -10.56
N GLU A 90 5.67 -7.02 -11.12
CA GLU A 90 5.63 -5.77 -11.87
C GLU A 90 4.25 -5.09 -11.82
N ILE A 91 4.27 -3.76 -11.93
CA ILE A 91 3.08 -2.93 -12.13
C ILE A 91 3.26 -2.11 -13.40
N ARG A 92 2.32 -2.27 -14.33
CA ARG A 92 2.24 -1.53 -15.59
C ARG A 92 0.98 -0.69 -15.63
N MET A 93 1.02 0.44 -16.31
CA MET A 93 -0.18 1.20 -16.62
C MET A 93 -0.06 2.01 -17.91
N GLY A 94 -1.18 2.30 -18.55
CA GLY A 94 -1.21 3.15 -19.75
C GLY A 94 -2.59 3.26 -20.40
N ASP A 95 -2.63 3.93 -21.55
CA ASP A 95 -3.81 4.01 -22.43
C ASP A 95 -4.16 2.62 -22.96
N TYR A 96 -5.42 2.23 -22.83
CA TYR A 96 -5.97 1.04 -23.44
C TYR A 96 -7.33 1.38 -24.07
N GLN A 97 -7.39 1.52 -25.39
CA GLN A 97 -8.64 1.69 -26.14
C GLN A 97 -9.53 2.86 -25.66
N GLY A 98 -8.95 3.93 -25.12
CA GLY A 98 -9.68 5.08 -24.57
C GLY A 98 -10.00 4.98 -23.07
N GLU A 99 -9.59 3.88 -22.43
CA GLU A 99 -9.62 3.64 -20.99
C GLU A 99 -8.20 3.67 -20.42
N ASP A 100 -8.07 3.73 -19.10
CA ASP A 100 -6.79 3.49 -18.45
C ASP A 100 -6.72 2.05 -17.97
N ARG A 101 -5.63 1.36 -18.27
CA ARG A 101 -5.38 -0.01 -17.82
C ARG A 101 -4.24 -0.02 -16.82
N VAL A 102 -4.46 -0.69 -15.69
CA VAL A 102 -3.42 -1.04 -14.70
C VAL A 102 -3.27 -2.54 -14.68
N VAL A 103 -2.03 -3.04 -14.79
CA VAL A 103 -1.72 -4.48 -14.77
C VAL A 103 -0.75 -4.79 -13.65
N PHE A 104 -1.09 -5.79 -12.84
CA PHE A 104 -0.21 -6.40 -11.85
C PHE A 104 0.26 -7.75 -12.41
N GLU A 105 1.54 -7.85 -12.77
CA GLU A 105 2.15 -9.12 -13.17
C GLU A 105 2.49 -9.95 -11.93
N LEU A 106 2.22 -11.25 -12.02
CA LEU A 106 2.40 -12.20 -10.92
C LEU A 106 3.34 -13.32 -11.33
N ASP A 107 4.51 -13.34 -10.71
CA ASP A 107 5.47 -14.44 -10.82
C ASP A 107 5.04 -15.59 -9.91
N GLY A 108 5.25 -16.83 -10.37
CA GLY A 108 5.02 -18.03 -9.57
C GLY A 108 3.96 -18.95 -10.15
N ARG A 109 3.18 -19.60 -9.28
CA ARG A 109 2.22 -20.65 -9.68
C ARG A 109 0.88 -20.54 -8.97
N GLY A 110 -0.15 -21.05 -9.64
CA GLY A 110 -1.52 -21.08 -9.14
C GLY A 110 -2.35 -19.91 -9.65
N VAL A 111 -3.59 -19.82 -9.16
CA VAL A 111 -4.54 -18.77 -9.51
C VAL A 111 -4.75 -17.89 -8.28
N PRO A 112 -4.56 -16.56 -8.36
CA PRO A 112 -4.80 -15.67 -7.23
C PRO A 112 -6.30 -15.52 -6.98
N SER A 113 -6.68 -15.21 -5.75
CA SER A 113 -7.92 -14.48 -5.51
C SER A 113 -7.67 -12.99 -5.70
N TYR A 114 -8.70 -12.22 -6.02
CA TYR A 114 -8.59 -10.76 -5.99
C TYR A 114 -9.88 -10.10 -5.50
N SER A 115 -9.75 -8.89 -4.97
CA SER A 115 -10.85 -7.96 -4.80
C SER A 115 -10.41 -6.54 -5.13
N VAL A 116 -11.28 -5.79 -5.80
CA VAL A 116 -11.07 -4.41 -6.21
C VAL A 116 -12.32 -3.61 -5.82
N ASP A 117 -12.15 -2.60 -4.98
CA ASP A 117 -13.26 -1.80 -4.44
C ASP A 117 -12.81 -0.38 -4.11
N TYR A 118 -13.75 0.57 -4.14
CA TYR A 118 -13.52 1.94 -3.71
C TYR A 118 -13.45 2.04 -2.18
N VAL A 119 -12.50 2.83 -1.68
CA VAL A 119 -12.32 3.10 -0.25
C VAL A 119 -12.08 4.57 0.01
N ASP A 120 -12.70 5.13 1.05
CA ASP A 120 -12.57 6.56 1.36
C ASP A 120 -11.18 6.93 1.89
N ALA A 121 -10.55 6.02 2.63
CA ALA A 121 -9.29 6.26 3.33
C ALA A 121 -8.45 4.97 3.35
N PRO A 122 -7.67 4.69 2.30
CA PRO A 122 -6.88 3.48 2.22
C PRO A 122 -5.82 3.45 3.32
N ALA A 123 -5.69 2.31 4.00
CA ALA A 123 -4.75 2.11 5.09
C ALA A 123 -4.01 0.78 4.95
N GLN A 124 -2.73 0.78 5.32
CA GLN A 124 -1.85 -0.37 5.27
C GLN A 124 -2.35 -1.48 6.19
N GLN A 125 -2.33 -2.70 5.68
CA GLN A 125 -2.62 -3.87 6.50
C GLN A 125 -1.68 -3.98 7.72
N GLY A 126 -2.23 -4.43 8.84
CA GLY A 126 -1.49 -4.60 10.10
C GLY A 126 -1.20 -3.30 10.86
N SER A 127 -0.57 -2.31 10.22
CA SER A 127 -0.17 -1.05 10.87
C SER A 127 -1.30 -0.02 10.98
N GLY A 128 -2.19 0.02 9.98
CA GLY A 128 -3.26 1.02 9.88
C GLY A 128 -2.78 2.43 9.48
N PHE A 129 -1.51 2.61 9.10
CA PHE A 129 -1.05 3.88 8.54
C PHE A 129 -1.68 4.13 7.16
N PRO A 130 -1.92 5.38 6.76
CA PRO A 130 -2.43 5.68 5.42
C PRO A 130 -1.56 5.09 4.31
N VAL A 131 -2.19 4.66 3.21
CA VAL A 131 -1.50 4.40 1.95
C VAL A 131 -1.59 5.66 1.10
N GLU A 132 -0.48 6.38 0.99
CA GLU A 132 -0.41 7.65 0.26
C GLU A 132 -0.29 7.41 -1.25
N VAL A 133 -1.23 7.96 -2.03
CA VAL A 133 -1.21 7.96 -3.49
C VAL A 133 -1.88 9.25 -3.99
N GLN A 134 -1.46 9.75 -5.15
CA GLN A 134 -2.09 10.91 -5.78
C GLN A 134 -3.50 10.55 -6.26
N GLY A 135 -4.41 11.52 -6.31
CA GLY A 135 -5.79 11.34 -6.76
C GLY A 135 -6.82 11.80 -5.74
N ASP A 136 -8.08 11.81 -6.17
CA ASP A 136 -9.26 12.24 -5.42
C ASP A 136 -10.17 11.05 -5.02
N SER A 137 -10.07 9.93 -5.74
CA SER A 137 -10.76 8.67 -5.45
C SER A 137 -9.78 7.50 -5.45
N PHE A 138 -10.02 6.49 -4.60
CA PHE A 138 -9.07 5.42 -4.32
C PHE A 138 -9.68 4.04 -4.51
N LEU A 139 -9.14 3.29 -5.47
CA LEU A 139 -9.50 1.90 -5.73
C LEU A 139 -8.49 0.99 -5.04
N GLN A 140 -8.90 0.30 -3.98
CA GLN A 140 -8.06 -0.66 -3.28
C GLN A 140 -8.07 -2.00 -4.02
N VAL A 141 -6.88 -2.50 -4.33
CA VAL A 141 -6.65 -3.80 -4.96
C VAL A 141 -6.01 -4.74 -3.93
N MET A 142 -6.67 -5.86 -3.68
CA MET A 142 -6.16 -6.96 -2.85
C MET A 142 -5.94 -8.18 -3.72
N ILE A 143 -4.74 -8.77 -3.66
CA ILE A 143 -4.37 -9.96 -4.44
C ILE A 143 -3.93 -11.06 -3.49
N GLY A 144 -4.67 -12.16 -3.46
CA GLY A 144 -4.37 -13.30 -2.61
C GLY A 144 -3.48 -14.36 -3.24
N GLY A 145 -3.00 -15.28 -2.41
CA GLY A 145 -2.08 -16.33 -2.84
C GLY A 145 -0.62 -15.88 -2.85
N GLN A 146 -0.29 -14.84 -2.08
CA GLN A 146 1.07 -14.34 -2.00
C GLN A 146 1.96 -15.25 -1.17
N ILE A 147 3.22 -15.33 -1.56
CA ILE A 147 4.31 -15.95 -0.81
C ILE A 147 5.44 -14.93 -0.63
N LEU A 148 6.19 -15.01 0.47
CA LEU A 148 7.27 -14.06 0.73
C LEU A 148 8.40 -14.23 -0.31
N PRO A 149 8.90 -13.15 -0.93
CA PRO A 149 10.04 -13.19 -1.85
C PRO A 149 11.26 -13.93 -1.28
N THR A 150 11.49 -13.80 0.03
CA THR A 150 12.58 -14.47 0.74
C THR A 150 12.47 -16.00 0.75
N GLU A 151 11.29 -16.55 0.46
CA GLU A 151 11.04 -18.00 0.40
C GLU A 151 11.14 -18.57 -1.03
N THR A 152 11.11 -17.71 -2.05
CA THR A 152 11.01 -18.14 -3.46
C THR A 152 12.15 -17.67 -4.35
N GLY A 153 12.86 -16.61 -3.96
CA GLY A 153 13.86 -15.95 -4.80
C GLY A 153 13.27 -15.16 -5.96
N MET A 154 11.94 -15.02 -6.03
CA MET A 154 11.25 -14.12 -6.96
C MET A 154 11.41 -12.68 -6.48
N GLU A 155 11.45 -11.73 -7.42
CA GLU A 155 11.56 -10.30 -7.10
C GLU A 155 10.16 -9.69 -6.99
N GLU A 156 9.93 -8.91 -5.93
CA GLU A 156 8.68 -8.19 -5.73
C GLU A 156 8.88 -6.73 -6.12
N VAL A 157 7.84 -6.13 -6.71
CA VAL A 157 7.83 -4.69 -6.95
C VAL A 157 8.07 -3.94 -5.63
N PRO A 158 8.97 -2.95 -5.58
CA PRO A 158 9.25 -2.24 -4.34
C PRO A 158 8.00 -1.54 -3.79
N VAL A 159 7.85 -1.54 -2.46
CA VAL A 159 6.85 -0.72 -1.78
C VAL A 159 7.07 0.75 -2.12
N GLY A 160 6.02 1.42 -2.58
CA GLY A 160 6.07 2.80 -3.02
C GLY A 160 5.02 3.14 -4.07
N THR A 161 5.11 4.34 -4.61
CA THR A 161 4.21 4.83 -5.66
C THR A 161 4.84 4.68 -7.03
N VAL A 162 4.05 4.15 -7.94
CA VAL A 162 4.35 3.98 -9.36
C VAL A 162 3.47 4.96 -10.15
N THR A 163 4.04 5.71 -11.10
CA THR A 163 3.32 6.68 -11.94
C THR A 163 3.55 6.41 -13.41
N GLY A 164 2.51 6.47 -14.24
CA GLY A 164 2.62 6.34 -15.70
C GLY A 164 2.30 7.66 -16.41
N ASP A 165 3.02 7.96 -17.49
CA ASP A 165 2.82 9.18 -18.27
C ASP A 165 1.65 9.06 -19.29
N GLU A 166 1.21 7.83 -19.60
CA GLU A 166 0.22 7.55 -20.66
C GLU A 166 -1.20 7.28 -20.12
N ALA A 167 -1.36 7.00 -18.83
CA ALA A 167 -2.67 6.90 -18.18
C ALA A 167 -3.11 8.30 -17.74
N THR A 168 -4.28 8.76 -18.20
CA THR A 168 -4.66 10.17 -18.03
C THR A 168 -5.68 10.41 -16.92
N GLY A 169 -6.40 9.37 -16.51
CA GLY A 169 -7.28 9.34 -15.36
C GLY A 169 -6.65 8.71 -14.11
N VAL A 170 -5.66 7.82 -14.25
CA VAL A 170 -4.90 7.23 -13.13
C VAL A 170 -3.76 8.16 -12.73
N ALA A 171 -3.84 8.73 -11.53
CA ALA A 171 -2.83 9.63 -10.98
C ALA A 171 -1.59 8.88 -10.43
N GLY A 172 -1.76 7.60 -10.12
CA GLY A 172 -0.68 6.70 -9.71
C GLY A 172 -1.19 5.44 -9.03
N VAL A 173 -0.28 4.51 -8.77
CA VAL A 173 -0.54 3.26 -8.05
C VAL A 173 0.44 3.13 -6.90
N ALA A 174 -0.07 3.10 -5.67
CA ALA A 174 0.74 2.80 -4.49
C ALA A 174 0.71 1.30 -4.20
N PHE A 175 1.86 0.64 -4.27
CA PHE A 175 2.03 -0.72 -3.80
C PHE A 175 2.45 -0.70 -2.32
N ALA A 176 1.64 -1.31 -1.46
CA ALA A 176 1.85 -1.34 -0.01
C ALA A 176 2.54 -2.63 0.47
N GLY A 177 2.95 -3.51 -0.45
CA GLY A 177 3.56 -4.79 -0.14
C GLY A 177 2.52 -5.86 0.20
N GLN A 178 3.00 -6.92 0.83
CA GLN A 178 2.14 -8.02 1.28
C GLN A 178 2.04 -8.15 2.79
N PHE A 179 0.89 -8.66 3.24
CA PHE A 179 0.61 -9.03 4.61
C PHE A 179 -0.30 -10.26 4.64
N GLU A 180 0.05 -11.28 5.44
CA GLU A 180 -0.76 -12.49 5.64
C GLU A 180 -1.18 -13.21 4.33
N GLY A 181 -0.30 -13.24 3.34
CA GLY A 181 -0.55 -13.92 2.05
C GLY A 181 -1.46 -13.12 1.10
N GLN A 182 -1.64 -11.83 1.35
CA GLN A 182 -2.32 -10.88 0.46
C GLN A 182 -1.36 -9.75 0.10
N ALA A 183 -1.33 -9.33 -1.15
CA ALA A 183 -0.69 -8.09 -1.58
C ALA A 183 -1.75 -6.98 -1.59
N GLN A 184 -1.34 -5.77 -1.22
CA GLN A 184 -2.18 -4.59 -1.22
C GLN A 184 -1.61 -3.54 -2.17
N ALA A 185 -2.46 -3.02 -3.05
CA ALA A 185 -2.18 -1.82 -3.83
C ALA A 185 -3.38 -0.87 -3.80
N VAL A 186 -3.14 0.39 -4.12
CA VAL A 186 -4.18 1.42 -4.24
C VAL A 186 -3.94 2.19 -5.53
N ILE A 187 -4.95 2.18 -6.40
CA ILE A 187 -4.98 2.99 -7.62
C ILE A 187 -5.65 4.31 -7.27
N GLY A 188 -4.92 5.40 -7.42
CA GLY A 188 -5.46 6.74 -7.23
C GLY A 188 -5.97 7.31 -8.55
N LEU A 189 -7.19 7.83 -8.52
CA LEU A 189 -7.90 8.35 -9.69
C LEU A 189 -8.12 9.86 -9.54
N GLU A 190 -7.92 10.61 -10.61
CA GLU A 190 -8.35 12.01 -10.69
C GLU A 190 -9.90 12.08 -10.72
N GLY A 191 -10.49 12.96 -9.92
CA GLY A 191 -11.95 13.16 -9.89
C GLY A 191 -12.74 12.18 -9.01
N THR A 192 -13.85 11.64 -9.54
CA THR A 192 -14.77 10.79 -8.77
C THR A 192 -14.62 9.33 -9.13
N ASP A 193 -15.33 8.44 -8.41
CA ASP A 193 -15.46 7.03 -8.77
C ASP A 193 -15.92 6.88 -10.23
N ARG A 194 -15.22 6.03 -10.96
CA ARG A 194 -15.48 5.68 -12.36
C ARG A 194 -15.83 4.20 -12.51
N ALA A 195 -16.48 3.86 -13.62
CA ALA A 195 -16.71 2.47 -13.93
C ALA A 195 -15.37 1.75 -14.13
N PHE A 196 -15.31 0.49 -13.71
CA PHE A 196 -14.12 -0.33 -13.89
C PHE A 196 -14.46 -1.80 -14.13
N SER A 197 -13.51 -2.52 -14.71
CA SER A 197 -13.51 -3.98 -14.80
C SER A 197 -12.23 -4.52 -14.14
N ALA A 198 -12.27 -5.79 -13.72
CA ALA A 198 -11.08 -6.47 -13.22
C ALA A 198 -11.15 -7.95 -13.58
N PHE A 199 -10.07 -8.49 -14.15
CA PHE A 199 -10.01 -9.88 -14.63
C PHE A 199 -8.57 -10.39 -14.67
N LEU A 200 -8.43 -11.72 -14.82
CA LEU A 200 -7.14 -12.38 -14.91
C LEU A 200 -6.76 -12.72 -16.35
N LEU A 201 -5.51 -12.43 -16.72
CA LEU A 201 -4.84 -13.05 -17.86
C LEU A 201 -3.90 -14.15 -17.36
N GLN A 202 -3.59 -15.12 -18.23
CA GLN A 202 -2.70 -16.23 -17.93
C GLN A 202 -1.50 -16.22 -18.89
N ASN A 203 -0.42 -16.90 -18.50
CA ASN A 203 0.81 -17.07 -19.28
C ASN A 203 1.52 -15.75 -19.72
N PRO A 204 1.99 -14.89 -18.80
CA PRO A 204 2.03 -15.04 -17.33
C PRO A 204 0.71 -14.62 -16.66
N THR A 205 0.55 -15.02 -15.39
CA THR A 205 -0.61 -14.61 -14.60
C THR A 205 -0.56 -13.10 -14.38
N ARG A 206 -1.63 -12.41 -14.72
CA ARG A 206 -1.76 -10.95 -14.54
C ARG A 206 -3.14 -10.62 -14.03
N LEU A 207 -3.23 -9.73 -13.04
CA LEU A 207 -4.49 -9.06 -12.70
C LEU A 207 -4.55 -7.75 -13.49
N VAL A 208 -5.58 -7.62 -14.31
CA VAL A 208 -5.85 -6.42 -15.12
C VAL A 208 -7.00 -5.66 -14.49
N VAL A 209 -6.87 -4.34 -14.38
CA VAL A 209 -7.92 -3.41 -13.97
C VAL A 209 -8.07 -2.35 -15.04
N ASP A 210 -9.21 -2.35 -15.74
CA ASP A 210 -9.55 -1.35 -16.76
C ASP A 210 -10.51 -0.33 -16.16
N ILE A 211 -10.25 0.95 -16.40
CA ILE A 211 -10.89 2.06 -15.72
C ILE A 211 -11.34 3.08 -16.76
N GLU A 212 -12.62 3.43 -16.74
CA GLU A 212 -13.15 4.52 -17.58
C GLU A 212 -12.40 5.83 -17.27
N ARG A 213 -12.25 6.71 -18.26
CA ARG A 213 -11.62 8.04 -18.09
C ARG A 213 -12.59 9.10 -17.61
#